data_AF-A0A8H4XAS5-F1
#
_entry.id   AF-A0A8H4XAS5-F1
#
_cell.length_a   1.000
_cell.length_b   1.000
_cell.length_c   1.000
_cell.angle_alpha   90.00
_cell.angle_beta   90.00
_cell.angle_gamma   90.00
#
_symmetry.space_group_name_H-M   'P 1'
#
loop_
_entity.id
_entity.type
_entity.pdbx_description
1 polymer ?
#
loop_
_entity_poly.entity_id
_entity_poly.type
_entity_poly.pdbx_seq_one_letter_code
_entity_poly.pdbx_strand_id
1 'polypeptide(L)'
;MATVVETKSTSLNPQSQMSDIKTTIKAAYPKTVELWSLLEQTKHIRSDLALQQKVVSDLESQLADSNREIDGLDRKRVADLNSHKKYRDGHVKKFFYKASGKENSFTNQAEREEHNYHNTLQQAHHASEHNLSVQAKLEHELQTKSELDQKMQGYLELQKQLDDIYDDIFSGPTPGFPEEDAKEQQSDDALSAYVAINTALELHQKALELLGQSTATMTAGLQQVDKAIQSGDMNHVRALNQGRELIQQSKTTVDQLVQLGADVIVLPPEANPRTMEVTSNLGDVWGKVDVTGGRGQVARCTAALNNTLNQAKERKHFLIKERKRKEEEMEETRTELQYIRKGIFEKVMEDDMVKG
;
A
#
# COMPACT_ATOMS: atom_id res chain seq x y z
N MET A 1 -26.91 -46.83 38.70
CA MET A 1 -26.68 -47.47 37.39
C MET A 1 -26.38 -46.38 36.39
N ALA A 2 -25.10 -46.07 36.19
CA ALA A 2 -24.63 -45.12 35.19
C ALA A 2 -23.69 -45.88 34.26
N THR A 3 -24.14 -46.08 33.03
CA THR A 3 -23.48 -46.85 31.99
C THR A 3 -22.29 -46.06 31.47
N VAL A 4 -21.08 -46.56 31.70
CA VAL A 4 -19.86 -46.04 31.09
C VAL A 4 -19.90 -46.42 29.60
N VAL A 5 -19.97 -45.40 28.74
CA VAL A 5 -19.79 -45.56 27.30
C VAL A 5 -18.29 -45.59 27.04
N GLU A 6 -17.73 -46.78 26.87
CA GLU A 6 -16.40 -46.98 26.32
C GLU A 6 -16.42 -46.56 24.84
N THR A 7 -15.87 -45.39 24.55
CA THR A 7 -15.47 -45.03 23.19
C THR A 7 -14.22 -45.82 22.85
N LYS A 8 -14.38 -46.94 22.13
CA LYS A 8 -13.27 -47.63 21.46
C LYS A 8 -12.64 -46.70 20.44
N SER A 9 -11.51 -46.11 20.80
CA SER A 9 -10.55 -45.53 19.86
C SER A 9 -9.91 -46.68 19.08
N THR A 10 -10.39 -46.90 17.86
CA THR A 10 -9.83 -47.85 16.91
C THR A 10 -8.45 -47.34 16.47
N SER A 11 -7.39 -47.75 17.17
CA SER A 11 -6.02 -47.49 16.72
C SER A 11 -5.76 -48.31 15.46
N LEU A 12 -5.74 -47.65 14.30
CA LEU A 12 -5.30 -48.24 13.03
C LEU A 12 -3.87 -48.77 13.17
N ASN A 13 -3.61 -49.95 12.62
CA ASN A 13 -2.30 -50.59 12.69
C ASN A 13 -1.26 -49.78 11.86
N PRO A 14 -0.17 -49.26 12.46
CA PRO A 14 0.83 -48.43 11.76
C PRO A 14 1.46 -49.12 10.54
N GLN A 15 1.60 -50.45 10.57
CA GLN A 15 2.14 -51.22 9.45
C GLN A 15 1.19 -51.25 8.24
N SER A 16 -0.12 -51.25 8.49
CA SER A 16 -1.14 -51.21 7.44
C SER A 16 -1.23 -49.83 6.79
N GLN A 17 -1.07 -48.75 7.58
CA GLN A 17 -1.03 -47.39 7.07
C GLN A 17 0.24 -47.11 6.25
N MET A 18 1.40 -47.62 6.69
CA MET A 18 2.65 -47.49 5.94
C MET A 18 2.61 -48.21 4.58
N SER A 19 1.98 -49.38 4.49
CA SER A 19 1.80 -50.09 3.20
C SER A 19 0.85 -49.34 2.26
N ASP A 20 -0.12 -48.61 2.82
CA ASP A 20 -1.09 -47.82 2.08
C ASP A 20 -0.40 -46.59 1.43
N ILE A 21 0.32 -45.80 2.25
CA ILE A 21 1.07 -44.61 1.81
C ILE A 21 2.06 -44.95 0.69
N LYS A 22 2.85 -46.03 0.84
CA LYS A 22 3.80 -46.46 -0.20
C LYS A 22 3.11 -46.84 -1.52
N THR A 23 1.88 -47.36 -1.47
CA THR A 23 1.11 -47.70 -2.68
C THR A 23 0.60 -46.44 -3.37
N THR A 24 0.08 -45.48 -2.59
CA THR A 24 -0.38 -44.19 -3.11
C THR A 24 0.76 -43.39 -3.74
N ILE A 25 1.94 -43.37 -3.10
CA ILE A 25 3.15 -42.73 -3.65
C ILE A 25 3.51 -43.31 -5.03
N LYS A 26 3.52 -44.63 -5.18
CA LYS A 26 3.83 -45.27 -6.48
C LYS A 26 2.83 -44.89 -7.57
N ALA A 27 1.54 -44.82 -7.23
CA ALA A 27 0.50 -44.42 -8.15
C ALA A 27 0.63 -42.94 -8.57
N ALA A 28 1.00 -42.06 -7.64
CA ALA A 28 1.14 -40.62 -7.88
C ALA A 28 2.48 -40.22 -8.53
N TYR A 29 3.52 -41.06 -8.45
CA TYR A 29 4.89 -40.74 -8.87
C TYR A 29 5.01 -40.16 -10.30
N PRO A 30 4.40 -40.77 -11.35
CA PRO A 30 4.56 -40.26 -12.73
C PRO A 30 4.08 -38.82 -12.90
N LYS A 31 2.90 -38.50 -12.32
CA LYS A 31 2.32 -37.15 -12.36
C LYS A 31 3.16 -36.16 -11.54
N THR A 32 3.69 -36.60 -10.41
CA THR A 32 4.49 -35.76 -9.52
C THR A 32 5.80 -35.33 -10.18
N VAL A 33 6.48 -36.24 -10.90
CA VAL A 33 7.70 -35.93 -11.65
C VAL A 33 7.44 -34.92 -12.78
N GLU A 34 6.33 -35.05 -13.50
CA GLU A 34 5.92 -34.10 -14.52
C GLU A 34 5.71 -32.69 -13.91
N LEU A 35 5.00 -32.60 -12.79
CA LEU A 35 4.74 -31.34 -12.10
C LEU A 35 6.03 -30.68 -11.61
N TRP A 36 6.98 -31.42 -11.01
CA TRP A 36 8.27 -30.87 -10.62
C TRP A 36 9.05 -30.29 -11.81
N SER A 37 9.06 -30.98 -12.95
CA SER A 37 9.73 -30.51 -14.16
C SER A 37 9.11 -29.20 -14.67
N LEU A 38 7.79 -29.12 -14.70
CA LEU A 38 7.08 -27.91 -15.13
C LEU A 38 7.29 -26.74 -14.16
N LEU A 39 7.25 -26.98 -12.85
CA LEU A 39 7.52 -25.98 -11.82
C LEU A 39 8.95 -25.44 -11.91
N GLU A 40 9.94 -26.30 -12.15
CA GLU A 40 11.33 -25.89 -12.33
C GLU A 40 11.52 -25.03 -13.59
N GLN A 41 10.86 -25.37 -14.69
CA GLN A 41 10.89 -24.58 -15.92
C GLN A 41 10.25 -23.20 -15.74
N THR A 42 9.27 -23.08 -14.84
CA THR A 42 8.44 -21.87 -14.64
C THR A 42 8.84 -21.04 -13.41
N LYS A 43 9.86 -21.46 -12.64
CA LYS A 43 10.29 -20.78 -11.41
C LYS A 43 10.67 -19.30 -11.56
N HIS A 44 11.17 -18.91 -12.72
CA HIS A 44 11.63 -17.54 -13.02
C HIS A 44 10.47 -16.53 -13.12
N ILE A 45 9.24 -16.99 -13.31
CA ILE A 45 8.07 -16.10 -13.48
C ILE A 45 7.87 -15.21 -12.26
N ARG A 46 8.18 -15.69 -11.03
CA ARG A 46 8.08 -14.89 -9.80
C ARG A 46 9.04 -13.72 -9.80
N SER A 47 10.32 -13.95 -10.13
CA SER A 47 11.32 -12.88 -10.18
C SER A 47 11.02 -11.89 -11.30
N ASP A 48 10.59 -12.38 -12.46
CA ASP A 48 10.29 -11.55 -13.62
C ASP A 48 9.09 -10.66 -13.37
N LEU A 49 8.03 -11.20 -12.74
CA LEU A 49 6.85 -10.42 -12.36
C LEU A 49 7.19 -9.33 -11.33
N ALA A 50 8.02 -9.65 -10.32
CA ALA A 50 8.44 -8.67 -9.33
C ALA A 50 9.28 -7.53 -9.95
N LEU A 51 10.19 -7.87 -10.88
CA LEU A 51 10.96 -6.89 -11.62
C LEU A 51 10.03 -6.02 -12.50
N GLN A 52 9.09 -6.64 -13.20
CA GLN A 52 8.15 -5.96 -14.07
C GLN A 52 7.25 -4.97 -13.30
N GLN A 53 6.75 -5.38 -12.13
CA GLN A 53 5.97 -4.51 -11.25
C GLN A 53 6.76 -3.26 -10.85
N LYS A 54 8.07 -3.41 -10.59
CA LYS A 54 8.95 -2.27 -10.29
C LYS A 54 9.10 -1.34 -11.49
N VAL A 55 9.32 -1.88 -12.69
CA VAL A 55 9.43 -1.09 -13.92
C VAL A 55 8.15 -0.29 -14.16
N VAL A 56 6.98 -0.92 -14.01
CA VAL A 56 5.68 -0.24 -14.14
C VAL A 56 5.55 0.89 -13.11
N SER A 57 5.86 0.62 -11.83
CA SER A 57 5.79 1.65 -10.78
C SER A 57 6.73 2.83 -11.04
N ASP A 58 7.94 2.58 -11.55
CA ASP A 58 8.91 3.63 -11.88
C ASP A 58 8.42 4.48 -13.06
N LEU A 59 7.79 3.88 -14.07
CA LEU A 59 7.18 4.57 -15.21
C LEU A 59 5.95 5.39 -14.81
N GLU A 60 5.09 4.87 -13.93
CA GLU A 60 3.95 5.62 -13.37
C GLU A 60 4.41 6.86 -12.62
N SER A 61 5.50 6.76 -11.83
CA SER A 61 6.09 7.91 -11.15
C SER A 61 6.66 8.93 -12.15
N GLN A 62 7.38 8.47 -13.18
CA GLN A 62 7.90 9.36 -14.23
C GLN A 62 6.77 10.07 -14.99
N LEU A 63 5.67 9.38 -15.26
CA LEU A 63 4.50 9.96 -15.92
C LEU A 63 3.84 11.02 -15.02
N ALA A 64 3.70 10.74 -13.73
CA ALA A 64 3.15 11.70 -12.76
C ALA A 64 4.01 12.96 -12.64
N ASP A 65 5.34 12.82 -12.60
CA ASP A 65 6.26 13.96 -12.56
C ASP A 65 6.26 14.75 -13.87
N SER A 66 6.25 14.06 -15.01
CA SER A 66 6.14 14.69 -16.33
C SER A 66 4.82 15.46 -16.50
N ASN A 67 3.69 14.94 -16.00
CA ASN A 67 2.41 15.65 -16.00
C ASN A 67 2.48 16.94 -15.16
N ARG A 68 3.12 16.91 -13.98
CA ARG A 68 3.33 18.11 -13.16
C ARG A 68 4.20 19.15 -13.86
N GLU A 69 5.23 18.70 -14.58
CA GLU A 69 6.10 19.57 -15.36
C GLU A 69 5.31 20.26 -16.49
N ILE A 70 4.52 19.50 -17.26
CA ILE A 70 3.65 20.04 -18.31
C ILE A 70 2.67 21.07 -17.74
N ASP A 71 1.99 20.75 -16.64
CA ASP A 71 1.07 21.69 -15.97
C ASP A 71 1.78 22.99 -15.55
N GLY A 72 3.00 22.88 -15.04
CA GLY A 72 3.84 24.02 -14.66
C GLY A 72 4.24 24.89 -15.87
N LEU A 73 4.69 24.24 -16.94
CA LEU A 73 5.06 24.89 -18.20
C LEU A 73 3.85 25.54 -18.88
N ASP A 74 2.67 24.94 -18.81
CA ASP A 74 1.46 25.52 -19.38
C ASP A 74 1.01 26.78 -18.63
N ARG A 75 1.06 26.76 -17.29
CA ARG A 75 0.81 27.96 -16.48
C ARG A 75 1.78 29.07 -16.83
N LYS A 76 3.07 28.74 -16.98
CA LYS A 76 4.12 29.69 -17.36
C LYS A 76 3.90 30.22 -18.79
N ARG A 77 3.55 29.35 -19.74
CA ARG A 77 3.26 29.69 -21.14
C ARG A 77 2.12 30.70 -21.23
N VAL A 78 1.05 30.50 -20.46
CA VAL A 78 -0.08 31.45 -20.40
C VAL A 78 0.35 32.79 -19.81
N ALA A 79 1.18 32.79 -18.76
CA ALA A 79 1.72 34.01 -18.17
C ALA A 79 2.63 34.78 -19.16
N ASP A 80 3.57 34.09 -19.80
CA ASP A 80 4.51 34.64 -20.78
C ASP A 80 3.75 35.16 -22.02
N LEU A 81 2.74 34.43 -22.52
CA LEU A 81 1.89 34.88 -23.62
C LEU A 81 1.14 36.17 -23.28
N ASN A 82 0.58 36.25 -22.07
CA ASN A 82 -0.13 37.45 -21.61
C ASN A 82 0.84 38.63 -21.44
N SER A 83 2.07 38.38 -20.98
CA SER A 83 3.11 39.41 -20.88
C SER A 83 3.52 39.90 -22.27
N HIS A 84 3.89 38.98 -23.16
CA HIS A 84 4.24 39.26 -24.55
C HIS A 84 3.15 40.09 -25.27
N LYS A 85 1.87 39.69 -25.17
CA LYS A 85 0.73 40.46 -25.72
C LYS A 85 0.66 41.89 -25.18
N LYS A 86 0.92 42.13 -23.89
CA LYS A 86 0.92 43.48 -23.30
C LYS A 86 2.02 44.38 -23.87
N TYR A 87 3.16 43.82 -24.28
CA TYR A 87 4.25 44.59 -24.90
C TYR A 87 4.13 44.66 -26.43
N ARG A 88 3.53 43.66 -27.08
CA ARG A 88 3.29 43.68 -28.53
C ARG A 88 2.14 44.61 -28.92
N ASP A 89 0.99 44.47 -28.25
CA ASP A 89 -0.28 45.10 -28.65
C ASP A 89 -0.67 46.30 -27.75
N GLY A 90 0.06 46.51 -26.64
CA GLY A 90 -0.26 47.52 -25.64
C GLY A 90 0.09 48.95 -26.06
N HIS A 91 -0.80 49.63 -26.78
CA HIS A 91 -0.63 51.03 -27.18
C HIS A 91 -0.41 51.98 -25.98
N VAL A 92 -1.12 51.78 -24.87
CA VAL A 92 -0.97 52.58 -23.63
C VAL A 92 0.44 52.42 -23.05
N LYS A 93 0.93 51.17 -22.97
CA LYS A 93 2.27 50.88 -22.41
C LYS A 93 3.37 51.44 -23.30
N LYS A 94 3.24 51.28 -24.62
CA LYS A 94 4.14 51.90 -25.60
C LYS A 94 4.17 53.42 -25.47
N PHE A 95 3.00 54.05 -25.30
CA PHE A 95 2.89 55.50 -25.11
C PHE A 95 3.58 55.98 -23.82
N PHE A 96 3.38 55.31 -22.68
CA PHE A 96 4.05 55.66 -21.43
C PHE A 96 5.59 55.58 -21.54
N TYR A 97 6.12 54.51 -22.12
CA TYR A 97 7.57 54.37 -22.31
C TYR A 97 8.13 55.44 -23.25
N LYS A 98 7.40 55.77 -24.32
CA LYS A 98 7.76 56.85 -25.25
C LYS A 98 7.72 58.23 -24.58
N ALA A 99 6.67 58.53 -23.81
CA ALA A 99 6.52 59.80 -23.09
C ALA A 99 7.60 60.00 -22.01
N SER A 100 8.11 58.93 -21.42
CA SER A 100 9.21 58.96 -20.45
C SER A 100 10.62 58.96 -21.07
N GLY A 101 10.74 58.95 -22.41
CA GLY A 101 12.02 58.89 -23.12
C GLY A 101 12.73 57.52 -23.06
N LYS A 102 12.04 56.46 -22.65
CA LYS A 102 12.60 55.10 -22.45
C LYS A 102 12.20 54.11 -23.56
N GLU A 103 12.09 54.57 -24.80
CA GLU A 103 11.63 53.75 -25.93
C GLU A 103 12.49 52.49 -26.15
N ASN A 104 13.82 52.60 -26.07
CA ASN A 104 14.73 51.44 -26.16
C ASN A 104 14.52 50.41 -25.05
N SER A 105 14.08 50.84 -23.86
CA SER A 105 13.77 49.90 -22.77
C SER A 105 12.50 49.11 -23.04
N PHE A 106 11.56 49.68 -23.80
CA PHE A 106 10.32 48.99 -24.19
C PHE A 106 10.60 47.91 -25.24
N THR A 107 11.42 48.22 -26.26
CA THR A 107 11.81 47.25 -27.29
C THR A 107 12.59 46.08 -26.70
N ASN A 108 13.59 46.37 -25.86
CA ASN A 108 14.37 45.32 -25.18
C ASN A 108 13.50 44.41 -24.30
N GLN A 109 12.49 44.99 -23.62
CA GLN A 109 11.57 44.20 -22.81
C GLN A 109 10.63 43.37 -23.70
N ALA A 110 10.12 43.93 -24.80
CA ALA A 110 9.25 43.21 -25.74
C ALA A 110 9.96 41.99 -26.36
N GLU A 111 11.21 42.16 -26.80
CA GLU A 111 12.07 41.08 -27.30
C GLU A 111 12.32 40.00 -26.24
N ARG A 112 12.57 40.42 -24.99
CA ARG A 112 12.75 39.48 -23.87
C ARG A 112 11.49 38.66 -23.60
N GLU A 113 10.31 39.30 -23.59
CA GLU A 113 9.04 38.58 -23.38
C GLU A 113 8.73 37.62 -24.53
N GLU A 114 9.04 37.99 -25.78
CA GLU A 114 8.92 37.09 -26.94
C GLU A 114 9.85 35.87 -26.81
N HIS A 115 11.11 36.10 -26.46
CA HIS A 115 12.07 35.02 -26.24
C HIS A 115 11.63 34.09 -25.10
N ASN A 116 11.17 34.65 -23.98
CA ASN A 116 10.64 33.86 -22.86
C ASN A 116 9.45 32.99 -23.30
N TYR A 117 8.48 33.58 -24.02
CA TYR A 117 7.33 32.85 -24.53
C TYR A 117 7.72 31.70 -25.47
N HIS A 118 8.61 31.94 -26.43
CA HIS A 118 9.08 30.90 -27.35
C HIS A 118 9.87 29.79 -26.64
N ASN A 119 10.73 30.16 -25.68
CA ASN A 119 11.48 29.18 -24.88
C ASN A 119 10.53 28.30 -24.05
N THR A 120 9.56 28.90 -23.34
CA THR A 120 8.55 28.14 -22.57
C THR A 120 7.70 27.26 -23.48
N LEU A 121 7.35 27.72 -24.68
CA LEU A 121 6.62 26.92 -25.67
C LEU A 121 7.42 25.71 -26.15
N GLN A 122 8.71 25.89 -26.43
CA GLN A 122 9.59 24.80 -26.84
C GLN A 122 9.79 23.78 -25.70
N GLN A 123 9.96 24.25 -24.46
CA GLN A 123 10.04 23.39 -23.28
C GLN A 123 8.75 22.57 -23.10
N ALA A 124 7.58 23.19 -23.24
CA ALA A 124 6.29 22.51 -23.15
C ALA A 124 6.15 21.42 -24.24
N HIS A 125 6.60 21.70 -25.46
CA HIS A 125 6.60 20.72 -26.54
C HIS A 125 7.47 19.51 -26.21
N HIS A 126 8.73 19.72 -25.79
CA HIS A 126 9.64 18.63 -25.44
C HIS A 126 9.14 17.81 -24.25
N ALA A 127 8.57 18.47 -23.22
CA ALA A 127 7.96 17.78 -22.09
C ALA A 127 6.76 16.92 -22.53
N SER A 128 5.94 17.42 -23.47
CA SER A 128 4.83 16.66 -24.05
C SER A 128 5.30 15.45 -24.86
N GLU A 129 6.35 15.58 -25.67
CA GLU A 129 6.92 14.45 -26.44
C GLU A 129 7.48 13.37 -25.51
N HIS A 130 8.20 13.80 -24.47
CA HIS A 130 8.72 12.90 -23.44
C HIS A 130 7.57 12.17 -22.72
N ASN A 131 6.52 12.89 -22.32
CA ASN A 131 5.34 12.32 -21.69
C ASN A 131 4.67 11.24 -22.55
N LEU A 132 4.45 11.52 -23.83
CA LEU A 132 3.91 10.55 -24.79
C LEU A 132 4.79 9.31 -24.93
N SER A 133 6.12 9.49 -24.93
CA SER A 133 7.06 8.37 -24.97
C SER A 133 6.98 7.52 -23.70
N VAL A 134 6.91 8.13 -22.52
CA VAL A 134 6.76 7.42 -21.24
C VAL A 134 5.42 6.69 -21.20
N GLN A 135 4.34 7.31 -21.67
CA GLN A 135 3.01 6.69 -21.74
C GLN A 135 2.99 5.46 -22.66
N ALA A 136 3.58 5.55 -23.84
CA ALA A 136 3.68 4.42 -24.78
C ALA A 136 4.50 3.26 -24.19
N LYS A 137 5.59 3.56 -23.48
CA LYS A 137 6.37 2.54 -22.76
C LYS A 137 5.54 1.91 -21.65
N LEU A 138 4.84 2.71 -20.84
CA LEU A 138 3.98 2.20 -19.76
C LEU A 138 2.91 1.25 -20.29
N GLU A 139 2.27 1.57 -21.41
CA GLU A 139 1.28 0.71 -22.05
C GLU A 139 1.89 -0.65 -22.45
N HIS A 140 3.06 -0.64 -23.08
CA HIS A 140 3.79 -1.87 -23.42
C HIS A 140 4.15 -2.69 -22.17
N GLU A 141 4.70 -2.05 -21.14
CA GLU A 141 5.10 -2.73 -19.90
C GLU A 141 3.89 -3.29 -19.12
N LEU A 142 2.72 -2.64 -19.20
CA LEU A 142 1.48 -3.18 -18.64
C LEU A 142 0.99 -4.42 -19.39
N GLN A 143 1.17 -4.48 -20.72
CA GLN A 143 0.87 -5.68 -21.49
C GLN A 143 1.79 -6.83 -21.08
N THR A 144 3.11 -6.60 -21.00
CA THR A 144 4.08 -7.60 -20.51
C THR A 144 3.74 -8.09 -19.10
N LYS A 145 3.34 -7.18 -18.21
CA LYS A 145 2.88 -7.53 -16.85
C LYS A 145 1.66 -8.46 -16.90
N SER A 146 0.66 -8.15 -17.73
CA SER A 146 -0.54 -8.99 -17.89
C SER A 146 -0.19 -10.40 -18.36
N GLU A 147 0.74 -10.54 -19.31
CA GLU A 147 1.22 -11.84 -19.78
C GLU A 147 1.94 -12.63 -18.66
N LEU A 148 2.77 -11.95 -17.85
CA LEU A 148 3.43 -12.55 -16.69
C LEU A 148 2.42 -12.94 -15.60
N ASP A 149 1.37 -12.14 -15.37
CA ASP A 149 0.28 -12.46 -14.44
C ASP A 149 -0.48 -13.72 -14.88
N GLN A 150 -0.74 -13.90 -16.18
CA GLN A 150 -1.35 -15.13 -16.71
C GLN A 150 -0.44 -16.35 -16.52
N LYS A 151 0.86 -16.20 -16.82
CA LYS A 151 1.85 -17.26 -16.57
C LYS A 151 1.96 -17.60 -15.09
N MET A 152 1.85 -16.61 -14.21
CA MET A 152 1.83 -16.79 -12.76
C MET A 152 0.61 -17.60 -12.31
N GLN A 153 -0.56 -17.35 -12.88
CA GLN A 153 -1.75 -18.18 -12.60
C GLN A 153 -1.52 -19.65 -12.97
N GLY A 154 -0.92 -19.90 -14.15
CA GLY A 154 -0.54 -21.26 -14.55
C GLY A 154 0.46 -21.90 -13.59
N TYR A 155 1.47 -21.15 -13.14
CA TYR A 155 2.42 -21.60 -12.13
C TYR A 155 1.74 -21.96 -10.80
N LEU A 156 0.81 -21.12 -10.31
CA LEU A 156 0.06 -21.35 -9.08
C LEU A 156 -0.83 -22.59 -9.18
N GLU A 157 -1.45 -22.83 -10.35
CA GLU A 157 -2.24 -24.03 -10.59
C GLU A 157 -1.37 -25.30 -10.55
N LEU A 158 -0.16 -25.25 -11.12
CA LEU A 158 0.80 -26.37 -11.01
C LEU A 158 1.22 -26.61 -9.56
N GLN A 159 1.47 -25.56 -8.78
CA GLN A 159 1.76 -25.69 -7.35
C GLN A 159 0.59 -26.33 -6.60
N LYS A 160 -0.63 -25.86 -6.87
CA LYS A 160 -1.83 -26.42 -6.24
C LYS A 160 -2.00 -27.90 -6.57
N GLN A 161 -1.83 -28.32 -7.82
CA GLN A 161 -1.92 -29.73 -8.18
C GLN A 161 -0.87 -30.60 -7.47
N LEU A 162 0.30 -30.04 -7.20
CA LEU A 162 1.34 -30.72 -6.43
C LEU A 162 0.97 -30.79 -4.94
N ASP A 163 0.50 -29.67 -4.38
CA ASP A 163 0.03 -29.60 -3.00
C ASP A 163 -1.14 -30.58 -2.77
N ASP A 164 -2.11 -30.67 -3.69
CA ASP A 164 -3.24 -31.62 -3.62
C ASP A 164 -2.76 -33.10 -3.57
N ILE A 165 -1.70 -33.44 -4.31
CA ILE A 165 -1.09 -34.78 -4.27
C ILE A 165 -0.41 -35.02 -2.92
N TYR A 166 0.28 -34.01 -2.40
CA TYR A 166 0.94 -34.13 -1.10
C TYR A 166 -0.07 -34.24 0.02
N ASP A 167 -1.15 -33.46 0.00
CA ASP A 167 -2.20 -33.52 1.00
C ASP A 167 -2.90 -34.89 0.98
N ASP A 168 -3.11 -35.51 -0.18
CA ASP A 168 -3.68 -36.87 -0.26
C ASP A 168 -2.77 -37.94 0.37
N ILE A 169 -1.45 -37.76 0.30
CA ILE A 169 -0.45 -38.76 0.73
C ILE A 169 0.01 -38.55 2.17
N PHE A 170 0.20 -37.29 2.58
CA PHE A 170 0.83 -36.89 3.83
C PHE A 170 -0.15 -36.19 4.78
N SER A 171 -1.46 -36.16 4.49
CA SER A 171 -2.41 -35.59 5.45
C SER A 171 -2.51 -36.44 6.72
N GLY A 172 -2.00 -35.87 7.82
CA GLY A 172 -1.99 -36.49 9.13
C GLY A 172 -0.72 -37.30 9.39
N PRO A 173 -0.68 -38.12 10.45
CA PRO A 173 0.54 -38.82 10.81
C PRO A 173 1.03 -39.69 9.64
N THR A 174 2.33 -39.61 9.35
CA THR A 174 2.98 -40.38 8.28
C THR A 174 3.86 -41.50 8.86
N PRO A 175 3.30 -42.64 9.33
CA PRO A 175 4.06 -43.75 9.89
C PRO A 175 5.24 -44.20 9.00
N GLY A 176 6.45 -44.08 9.54
CA GLY A 176 7.69 -44.42 8.84
C GLY A 176 8.46 -43.22 8.27
N PHE A 177 7.89 -42.01 8.35
CA PHE A 177 8.52 -40.76 7.90
C PHE A 177 8.38 -39.62 8.94
N PRO A 178 8.84 -39.82 10.21
CA PRO A 178 8.69 -38.81 11.26
C PRO A 178 9.43 -37.48 10.99
N GLU A 179 10.42 -37.52 10.10
CA GLU A 179 11.15 -36.35 9.61
C GLU A 179 10.28 -35.44 8.73
N GLU A 180 9.31 -36.02 8.01
CA GLU A 180 8.32 -35.29 7.20
C GLU A 180 7.28 -34.63 8.12
N ASP A 181 6.69 -35.38 9.05
CA ASP A 181 5.74 -34.84 10.05
C ASP A 181 6.33 -33.64 10.82
N ALA A 182 7.61 -33.75 11.23
CA ALA A 182 8.29 -32.67 11.95
C ALA A 182 8.50 -31.41 11.09
N LYS A 183 8.61 -31.57 9.77
CA LYS A 183 8.81 -30.47 8.82
C LYS A 183 7.51 -29.87 8.34
N GLU A 184 6.45 -30.66 8.25
CA GLU A 184 5.09 -30.18 8.07
C GLU A 184 4.72 -29.21 9.21
N GLN A 185 4.94 -29.61 10.47
CA GLN A 185 4.68 -28.74 11.62
C GLN A 185 5.48 -27.43 11.56
N GLN A 186 6.76 -27.48 11.18
CA GLN A 186 7.58 -26.27 11.03
C GLN A 186 7.06 -25.35 9.94
N SER A 187 6.64 -25.91 8.81
CA SER A 187 6.06 -25.16 7.70
C SER A 187 4.74 -24.51 8.09
N ASP A 188 3.89 -25.23 8.82
CA ASP A 188 2.60 -24.72 9.32
C ASP A 188 2.77 -23.59 10.33
N ASP A 189 3.72 -23.73 11.26
CA ASP A 189 4.05 -22.69 12.24
C ASP A 189 4.56 -21.43 11.54
N ALA A 190 5.42 -21.57 10.52
CA ALA A 190 5.95 -20.46 9.74
C ALA A 190 4.84 -19.77 8.92
N LEU A 191 3.95 -20.54 8.27
CA LEU A 191 2.80 -20.02 7.54
C LEU A 191 1.85 -19.25 8.47
N SER A 192 1.52 -19.82 9.63
CA SER A 192 0.69 -19.16 10.64
C SER A 192 1.29 -17.83 11.09
N ALA A 193 2.60 -17.80 11.34
CA ALA A 193 3.31 -16.56 11.69
C ALA A 193 3.30 -15.53 10.56
N TYR A 194 3.46 -15.95 9.30
CA TYR A 194 3.36 -15.08 8.12
C TYR A 194 1.96 -14.49 7.96
N VAL A 195 0.91 -15.31 8.06
CA VAL A 195 -0.49 -14.86 7.98
C VAL A 195 -0.79 -13.85 9.09
N ALA A 196 -0.37 -14.14 10.33
CA ALA A 196 -0.56 -13.23 11.46
C ALA A 196 0.09 -11.86 11.24
N ILE A 197 1.34 -11.80 10.75
CA ILE A 197 2.02 -10.53 10.49
C ILE A 197 1.41 -9.79 9.28
N ASN A 198 0.94 -10.51 8.26
CA ASN A 198 0.28 -9.89 7.11
C ASN A 198 -1.06 -9.26 7.51
N THR A 199 -1.90 -9.98 8.27
CA THR A 199 -3.15 -9.43 8.81
C THR A 199 -2.88 -8.23 9.72
N ALA A 200 -1.85 -8.28 10.57
CA ALA A 200 -1.46 -7.14 11.39
C ALA A 200 -1.04 -5.92 10.55
N LEU A 201 -0.30 -6.13 9.46
CA LEU A 201 0.09 -5.06 8.54
C LEU A 201 -1.12 -4.43 7.83
N GLU A 202 -2.06 -5.23 7.34
CA GLU A 202 -3.29 -4.76 6.68
C GLU A 202 -4.15 -3.91 7.63
N LEU A 203 -4.38 -4.41 8.84
CA LEU A 203 -5.10 -3.66 9.89
C LEU A 203 -4.38 -2.35 10.22
N HIS A 204 -3.06 -2.38 10.34
CA HIS A 204 -2.26 -1.18 10.63
C HIS A 204 -2.29 -0.16 9.48
N GLN A 205 -2.35 -0.60 8.22
CA GLN A 205 -2.52 0.27 7.06
C GLN A 205 -3.88 0.97 7.06
N LYS A 206 -4.96 0.23 7.34
CA LYS A 206 -6.30 0.80 7.49
C LYS A 206 -6.36 1.81 8.65
N ALA A 207 -5.70 1.48 9.75
CA ALA A 207 -5.59 2.38 10.90
C ALA A 207 -4.82 3.68 10.56
N LEU A 208 -3.74 3.57 9.77
CA LEU A 208 -3.00 4.73 9.25
C LEU A 208 -3.83 5.62 8.32
N GLU A 209 -4.68 5.04 7.47
CA GLU A 209 -5.59 5.79 6.61
C GLU A 209 -6.58 6.62 7.44
N LEU A 210 -7.27 5.97 8.38
CA LEU A 210 -8.21 6.63 9.29
C LEU A 210 -7.52 7.71 10.14
N LEU A 211 -6.33 7.41 10.68
CA LEU A 211 -5.56 8.37 11.47
C LEU A 211 -5.11 9.57 10.62
N GLY A 212 -4.70 9.34 9.37
CA GLY A 212 -4.37 10.39 8.41
C GLY A 212 -5.57 11.28 8.09
N GLN A 213 -6.74 10.69 7.84
CA GLN A 213 -7.98 11.42 7.59
C GLN A 213 -8.42 12.24 8.81
N SER A 214 -8.39 11.65 10.01
CA SER A 214 -8.71 12.34 11.26
C SER A 214 -7.76 13.51 11.51
N THR A 215 -6.46 13.33 11.27
CA THR A 215 -5.45 14.38 11.44
C THR A 215 -5.66 15.53 10.46
N ALA A 216 -5.97 15.23 9.19
CA ALA A 216 -6.22 16.23 8.17
C ALA A 216 -7.50 17.05 8.46
N THR A 217 -8.59 16.37 8.82
CA THR A 217 -9.86 17.02 9.19
C THR A 217 -9.72 17.86 10.46
N MET A 218 -9.00 17.38 11.47
CA MET A 218 -8.73 18.17 12.69
C MET A 218 -7.86 19.41 12.39
N THR A 219 -6.85 19.28 11.53
CA THR A 219 -6.00 20.40 11.10
C THR A 219 -6.82 21.45 10.34
N ALA A 220 -7.67 21.01 9.41
CA ALA A 220 -8.58 21.90 8.70
C ALA A 220 -9.58 22.58 9.66
N GLY A 221 -10.09 21.84 10.64
CA GLY A 221 -10.94 22.38 11.70
C GLY A 221 -10.25 23.50 12.48
N LEU A 222 -9.01 23.26 12.95
CA LEU A 222 -8.19 24.27 13.64
C LEU A 222 -7.98 25.53 12.79
N GLN A 223 -7.69 25.39 11.50
CA GLN A 223 -7.54 26.53 10.59
C GLN A 223 -8.82 27.37 10.48
N GLN A 224 -10.00 26.74 10.51
CA GLN A 224 -11.26 27.48 10.51
C GLN A 224 -11.51 28.20 11.83
N VAL A 225 -11.13 27.60 12.96
CA VAL A 225 -11.17 28.26 14.28
C VAL A 225 -10.21 29.46 14.31
N ASP A 226 -8.99 29.32 13.79
CA ASP A 226 -8.03 30.42 13.67
C ASP A 226 -8.58 31.57 12.81
N LYS A 227 -9.16 31.25 11.65
CA LYS A 227 -9.82 32.24 10.78
C LYS A 227 -10.97 32.95 11.49
N ALA A 228 -11.76 32.23 12.26
CA ALA A 228 -12.84 32.82 13.03
C ALA A 228 -12.29 33.84 14.04
N ILE A 229 -11.30 33.47 14.86
CA ILE A 229 -10.69 34.37 15.85
C ILE A 229 -10.11 35.63 15.19
N GLN A 230 -9.56 35.52 13.98
CA GLN A 230 -8.99 36.64 13.24
C GLN A 230 -10.04 37.54 12.57
N SER A 231 -11.18 36.97 12.14
CA SER A 231 -12.26 37.70 11.47
C SER A 231 -13.28 38.17 12.52
N GLY A 232 -13.07 39.33 13.13
CA GLY A 232 -13.96 39.91 14.16
C GLY A 232 -15.34 40.39 13.67
N ASP A 233 -15.91 39.77 12.64
CA ASP A 233 -17.14 40.19 11.95
C ASP A 233 -18.02 38.99 11.57
N MET A 234 -19.14 39.17 10.85
CA MET A 234 -20.11 38.10 10.48
C MET A 234 -19.52 36.80 9.87
N ASN A 235 -18.31 36.86 9.28
CA ASN A 235 -17.58 35.68 8.79
C ASN A 235 -17.11 34.73 9.91
N HIS A 236 -17.02 35.22 11.15
CA HIS A 236 -16.67 34.47 12.37
C HIS A 236 -17.57 33.26 12.57
N VAL A 237 -18.90 33.46 12.52
CA VAL A 237 -19.89 32.42 12.82
C VAL A 237 -19.83 31.29 11.79
N ARG A 238 -19.66 31.64 10.50
CA ARG A 238 -19.52 30.64 9.44
C ARG A 238 -18.26 29.81 9.59
N ALA A 239 -17.12 30.45 9.89
CA ALA A 239 -15.85 29.77 10.10
C ALA A 239 -15.90 28.85 11.34
N LEU A 240 -16.50 29.28 12.45
CA LEU A 240 -16.70 28.42 13.63
C LEU A 240 -17.57 27.20 13.33
N ASN A 241 -18.69 27.38 12.62
CA ASN A 241 -19.57 26.25 12.26
C ASN A 241 -18.84 25.22 11.38
N GLN A 242 -18.06 25.69 10.39
CA GLN A 242 -17.23 24.81 9.57
C GLN A 242 -16.15 24.10 10.40
N GLY A 243 -15.52 24.81 11.33
CA GLY A 243 -14.57 24.22 12.27
C GLY A 243 -15.20 23.11 13.12
N ARG A 244 -16.39 23.35 13.68
CA ARG A 244 -17.14 22.38 14.48
C ARG A 244 -17.50 21.12 13.69
N GLU A 245 -17.96 21.29 12.45
CA GLU A 245 -18.28 20.17 11.56
C GLU A 245 -17.06 19.29 11.27
N LEU A 246 -15.92 19.91 10.93
CA LEU A 246 -14.66 19.21 10.66
C LEU A 246 -14.12 18.48 11.90
N ILE A 247 -14.22 19.09 13.08
CA ILE A 247 -13.85 18.45 14.35
C ILE A 247 -14.75 17.25 14.64
N GLN A 248 -16.06 17.38 14.40
CA GLN A 248 -17.00 16.27 14.57
C GLN A 248 -16.74 15.14 13.59
N GLN A 249 -16.39 15.45 12.33
CA GLN A 249 -15.97 14.45 11.35
C GLN A 249 -14.73 13.70 11.83
N SER A 250 -13.73 14.42 12.34
CA SER A 250 -12.51 13.81 12.91
C SER A 250 -12.83 12.88 14.09
N LYS A 251 -13.78 13.25 14.97
CA LYS A 251 -14.28 12.38 16.06
C LYS A 251 -14.86 11.07 15.50
N THR A 252 -15.72 11.15 14.50
CA THR A 252 -16.32 9.97 13.86
C THR A 252 -15.27 9.07 13.22
N THR A 253 -14.26 9.63 12.55
CA THR A 253 -13.14 8.86 11.99
C THR A 253 -12.31 8.19 13.10
N VAL A 254 -12.10 8.86 14.24
CA VAL A 254 -11.43 8.23 15.39
C VAL A 254 -12.29 7.13 16.02
N ASP A 255 -13.61 7.26 16.03
CA ASP A 255 -14.49 6.16 16.47
C ASP A 255 -14.29 4.90 15.61
N GLN A 256 -14.15 5.07 14.29
CA GLN A 256 -13.83 3.96 13.37
C GLN A 256 -12.43 3.39 13.63
N LEU A 257 -11.45 4.24 13.94
CA LEU A 257 -10.10 3.80 14.31
C LEU A 257 -10.10 2.96 15.58
N VAL A 258 -10.82 3.41 16.61
CA VAL A 258 -10.93 2.69 17.90
C VAL A 258 -11.63 1.34 17.73
N GLN A 259 -12.57 1.22 16.78
CA GLN A 259 -13.23 -0.06 16.46
C GLN A 259 -12.27 -1.11 15.87
N LEU A 260 -11.11 -0.72 15.33
CA LEU A 260 -10.10 -1.68 14.87
C LEU A 260 -9.36 -2.39 16.02
N GLY A 261 -9.48 -1.88 17.25
CA GLY A 261 -8.85 -2.45 18.44
C GLY A 261 -7.54 -1.76 18.84
N ALA A 262 -7.26 -1.76 20.15
CA ALA A 262 -6.09 -1.10 20.73
C ALA A 262 -4.75 -1.76 20.34
N ASP A 263 -4.79 -3.03 19.94
CA ASP A 263 -3.61 -3.78 19.51
C ASP A 263 -3.06 -3.31 18.14
N VAL A 264 -3.86 -2.57 17.37
CA VAL A 264 -3.48 -2.08 16.03
C VAL A 264 -2.78 -0.73 16.10
N ILE A 265 -3.37 0.23 16.81
CA ILE A 265 -2.81 1.56 17.12
C ILE A 265 -3.24 1.99 18.51
N VAL A 266 -2.27 2.35 19.34
CA VAL A 266 -2.51 2.97 20.65
C VAL A 266 -2.68 4.47 20.46
N LEU A 267 -3.90 4.97 20.69
CA LEU A 267 -4.19 6.40 20.66
C LEU A 267 -4.06 6.99 22.07
N PRO A 268 -3.08 7.87 22.33
CA PRO A 268 -2.95 8.48 23.65
C PRO A 268 -4.18 9.39 23.95
N PRO A 269 -4.55 9.58 25.23
CA PRO A 269 -5.72 10.38 25.60
C PRO A 269 -5.73 11.78 25.00
N GLU A 270 -4.56 12.39 24.81
CA GLU A 270 -4.38 13.72 24.22
C GLU A 270 -4.63 13.74 22.71
N ALA A 271 -4.42 12.61 22.03
CA ALA A 271 -4.70 12.46 20.60
C ALA A 271 -6.13 11.96 20.33
N ASN A 272 -6.95 11.77 21.38
CA ASN A 272 -8.30 11.27 21.24
C ASN A 272 -9.32 12.42 21.21
N PRO A 273 -9.92 12.74 20.05
CA PRO A 273 -10.89 13.84 19.96
C PRO A 273 -12.15 13.62 20.80
N ARG A 274 -12.43 12.37 21.24
CA ARG A 274 -13.58 12.05 22.10
C ARG A 274 -13.41 12.60 23.51
N THR A 275 -12.18 12.68 24.02
CA THR A 275 -11.88 13.21 25.36
C THR A 275 -11.89 14.74 25.39
N MET A 276 -11.98 15.37 24.21
CA MET A 276 -12.02 16.82 24.07
C MET A 276 -13.42 17.38 24.40
N GLU A 277 -13.49 18.25 25.40
CA GLU A 277 -14.66 19.06 25.78
C GLU A 277 -14.94 20.22 24.80
N VAL A 278 -14.59 20.03 23.53
CA VAL A 278 -14.61 21.10 22.52
C VAL A 278 -16.03 21.52 22.15
N THR A 279 -17.03 20.65 22.30
CA THR A 279 -18.41 20.96 21.90
C THR A 279 -19.09 22.02 22.76
N SER A 280 -18.73 22.15 24.04
CA SER A 280 -19.25 23.20 24.93
C SER A 280 -18.46 24.50 24.84
N ASN A 281 -17.15 24.41 24.55
CA ASN A 281 -16.23 25.55 24.60
C ASN A 281 -16.07 26.30 23.26
N LEU A 282 -16.57 25.75 22.14
CA LEU A 282 -16.51 26.41 20.83
C LEU A 282 -17.72 27.30 20.49
N GLY A 283 -18.45 27.74 21.53
CA GLY A 283 -19.48 28.76 21.41
C GLY A 283 -20.89 28.19 21.32
N ASP A 284 -21.34 27.54 22.39
CA ASP A 284 -22.77 27.47 22.64
C ASP A 284 -23.17 28.79 23.33
N VAL A 285 -23.97 29.59 22.62
CA VAL A 285 -24.64 30.83 23.07
C VAL A 285 -23.82 32.12 22.95
N TRP A 286 -24.21 32.92 21.95
CA TRP A 286 -24.10 34.38 21.85
C TRP A 286 -23.64 35.08 23.14
N GLY A 287 -22.33 35.27 23.31
CA GLY A 287 -21.86 36.40 24.10
C GLY A 287 -20.57 36.28 24.90
N LYS A 288 -20.05 35.10 25.28
CA LYS A 288 -18.93 35.07 26.25
C LYS A 288 -18.17 33.75 26.45
N VAL A 289 -18.16 32.85 25.48
CA VAL A 289 -17.43 31.56 25.60
C VAL A 289 -15.97 31.73 25.15
N ASP A 290 -15.03 31.16 25.91
CA ASP A 290 -13.59 31.21 25.65
C ASP A 290 -13.20 30.38 24.42
N VAL A 291 -13.37 30.97 23.23
CA VAL A 291 -12.93 30.39 21.95
C VAL A 291 -11.41 30.14 21.94
N THR A 292 -10.63 30.85 22.78
CA THR A 292 -9.18 30.70 22.87
C THR A 292 -8.79 29.44 23.64
N GLY A 293 -9.53 29.13 24.72
CA GLY A 293 -9.43 27.86 25.44
C GLY A 293 -9.81 26.66 24.59
N GLY A 294 -10.93 26.74 23.85
CA GLY A 294 -11.35 25.72 22.89
C GLY A 294 -10.32 25.47 21.77
N ARG A 295 -9.80 26.55 21.18
CA ARG A 295 -8.70 26.50 20.20
C ARG A 295 -7.46 25.81 20.76
N GLY A 296 -7.06 26.13 22.00
CA GLY A 296 -5.91 25.50 22.65
C GLY A 296 -6.06 23.99 22.81
N GLN A 297 -7.27 23.51 23.12
CA GLN A 297 -7.56 22.07 23.15
C GLN A 297 -7.46 21.44 21.75
N VAL A 298 -8.07 22.06 20.74
CA VAL A 298 -7.99 21.61 19.34
C VAL A 298 -6.54 21.54 18.87
N ALA A 299 -5.73 22.58 19.11
CA ALA A 299 -4.32 22.61 18.74
C ALA A 299 -3.51 21.48 19.40
N ARG A 300 -3.73 21.22 20.70
CA ARG A 300 -3.07 20.12 21.41
C ARG A 300 -3.45 18.76 20.83
N CYS A 301 -4.73 18.52 20.57
CA CYS A 301 -5.17 17.26 19.97
C CYS A 301 -4.64 17.08 18.55
N THR A 302 -4.62 18.15 17.73
CA THR A 302 -4.02 18.12 16.39
C THR A 302 -2.54 17.77 16.45
N ALA A 303 -1.78 18.36 17.38
CA ALA A 303 -0.36 18.05 17.55
C ALA A 303 -0.15 16.60 18.00
N ALA A 304 -0.96 16.11 18.95
CA ALA A 304 -0.90 14.74 19.43
C ALA A 304 -1.25 13.72 18.33
N LEU A 305 -2.32 13.97 17.54
CA LEU A 305 -2.68 13.16 16.37
C LEU A 305 -1.56 13.09 15.33
N ASN A 306 -0.92 14.23 15.02
CA ASN A 306 0.22 14.26 14.10
C ASN A 306 1.41 13.43 14.62
N ASN A 307 1.71 13.51 15.92
CA ASN A 307 2.76 12.71 16.53
C ASN A 307 2.44 11.20 16.46
N THR A 308 1.20 10.81 16.79
CA THR A 308 0.75 9.42 16.66
C THR A 308 0.80 8.94 15.20
N LEU A 309 0.44 9.79 14.24
CA LEU A 309 0.51 9.48 12.81
C LEU A 309 1.96 9.21 12.36
N ASN A 310 2.90 10.00 12.83
CA ASN A 310 4.33 9.80 12.52
C ASN A 310 4.86 8.50 13.13
N GLN A 311 4.55 8.22 14.40
CA GLN A 311 4.91 6.95 15.05
C GLN A 311 4.30 5.73 14.34
N ALA A 312 3.04 5.83 13.92
CA ALA A 312 2.38 4.77 13.17
C ALA A 312 3.06 4.53 11.79
N LYS A 313 3.52 5.59 11.11
CA LYS A 313 4.29 5.44 9.86
C LYS A 313 5.61 4.69 10.10
N GLU A 314 6.32 5.00 11.19
CA GLU A 314 7.53 4.27 11.58
C GLU A 314 7.23 2.80 11.88
N ARG A 315 6.15 2.51 12.61
CA ARG A 315 5.72 1.14 12.90
C ARG A 315 5.38 0.36 11.63
N LYS A 316 4.73 0.98 10.64
CA LYS A 316 4.49 0.35 9.33
C LYS A 316 5.80 -0.10 8.67
N HIS A 317 6.86 0.71 8.72
CA HIS A 317 8.15 0.30 8.17
C HIS A 317 8.74 -0.92 8.87
N PHE A 318 8.58 -1.04 10.20
CA PHE A 318 8.97 -2.23 10.93
C PHE A 318 8.14 -3.46 10.51
N LEU A 319 6.81 -3.33 10.43
CA LEU A 319 5.92 -4.42 10.03
C LEU A 319 6.20 -4.92 8.61
N ILE A 320 6.53 -4.02 7.67
CA ILE A 320 6.94 -4.41 6.30
C ILE A 320 8.23 -5.23 6.32
N LYS A 321 9.21 -4.85 7.14
CA LYS A 321 10.47 -5.62 7.27
C LYS A 321 10.22 -6.98 7.90
N GLU A 322 9.45 -7.05 8.98
CA GLU A 322 9.11 -8.33 9.62
C GLU A 322 8.28 -9.24 8.71
N ARG A 323 7.32 -8.68 7.96
CA ARG A 323 6.55 -9.44 6.96
C ARG A 323 7.49 -10.09 5.94
N LYS A 324 8.44 -9.33 5.40
CA LYS A 324 9.43 -9.85 4.46
C LYS A 324 10.28 -10.97 5.07
N ARG A 325 10.74 -10.81 6.32
CA ARG A 325 11.50 -11.84 7.02
C ARG A 325 10.67 -13.12 7.22
N LYS A 326 9.39 -12.98 7.59
CA LYS A 326 8.47 -14.11 7.76
C LYS A 326 8.08 -14.78 6.45
N GLU A 327 8.01 -14.00 5.37
CA GLU A 327 7.82 -14.50 4.00
C GLU A 327 9.01 -15.38 3.58
N GLU A 328 10.24 -14.92 3.79
CA GLU A 328 11.47 -15.70 3.53
C GLU A 328 11.52 -16.99 4.38
N GLU A 329 11.23 -16.89 5.68
CA GLU A 329 11.19 -18.04 6.61
C GLU A 329 10.16 -19.10 6.16
N MET A 330 8.95 -18.66 5.78
CA MET A 330 7.89 -19.54 5.26
C MET A 330 8.28 -20.21 3.93
N GLU A 331 8.89 -19.47 3.00
CA GLU A 331 9.33 -20.03 1.72
C GLU A 331 10.46 -21.04 1.90
N GLU A 332 11.38 -20.81 2.84
CA GLU A 332 12.45 -21.73 3.20
C GLU A 332 11.89 -23.03 3.78
N THR A 333 11.06 -22.96 4.82
CA THR A 333 10.47 -24.15 5.46
C THR A 333 9.61 -24.96 4.49
N ARG A 334 8.87 -24.28 3.61
CA ARG A 334 8.07 -24.94 2.56
C ARG A 334 8.97 -25.67 1.56
N THR A 335 10.08 -25.07 1.16
CA THR A 335 11.03 -25.67 0.21
C THR A 335 11.70 -26.90 0.83
N GLU A 336 12.09 -26.83 2.11
CA GLU A 336 12.66 -27.98 2.84
C GLU A 336 11.67 -29.14 2.97
N LEU A 337 10.39 -28.84 3.27
CA LEU A 337 9.33 -29.85 3.32
C LEU A 337 9.16 -30.54 1.96
N GLN A 338 9.11 -29.77 0.87
CA GLN A 338 9.03 -30.32 -0.48
C GLN A 338 10.24 -31.18 -0.84
N TYR A 339 11.44 -30.79 -0.40
CA TYR A 339 12.65 -31.59 -0.60
C TYR A 339 12.56 -32.96 0.09
N ILE A 340 12.08 -33.00 1.34
CA ILE A 340 11.88 -34.26 2.08
C ILE A 340 10.83 -35.13 1.41
N ARG A 341 9.67 -34.55 1.06
CA ARG A 341 8.61 -35.27 0.34
C ARG A 341 9.12 -35.86 -0.97
N LYS A 342 9.92 -35.11 -1.74
CA LYS A 342 10.58 -35.62 -2.94
C LYS A 342 11.53 -36.79 -2.64
N GLY A 343 12.37 -36.69 -1.62
CA GLY A 343 13.25 -37.78 -1.21
C GLY A 343 12.50 -39.05 -0.80
N ILE A 344 11.33 -38.90 -0.17
CA ILE A 344 10.44 -40.01 0.16
C ILE A 344 9.91 -40.70 -1.11
N PHE A 345 9.45 -39.92 -2.09
CA PHE A 345 9.00 -40.43 -3.40
C PHE A 345 10.11 -41.24 -4.10
N GLU A 346 11.31 -40.67 -4.18
CA GLU A 346 12.48 -41.33 -4.80
C GLU A 346 12.83 -42.65 -4.09
N LYS A 347 12.90 -42.64 -2.75
CA LYS A 347 13.20 -43.82 -1.94
C LYS A 347 12.17 -44.93 -2.08
N VAL A 348 10.88 -44.59 -2.16
CA VAL A 348 9.80 -45.58 -2.35
C VAL A 348 9.88 -46.23 -3.73
N MET A 349 10.28 -45.48 -4.76
CA MET A 349 10.47 -46.02 -6.10
C MET A 349 11.74 -46.88 -6.22
N GLU A 350 12.86 -46.48 -5.60
CA GLU A 350 14.08 -47.29 -5.54
C GLU A 350 13.83 -48.64 -4.84
N ASP A 351 13.12 -48.64 -3.71
CA ASP A 351 12.72 -49.85 -2.99
C ASP A 351 11.87 -50.79 -3.86
N ASP A 352 11.09 -50.26 -4.80
CA ASP A 352 10.27 -51.04 -5.73
C ASP A 352 11.11 -51.66 -6.85
N MET A 353 12.05 -50.89 -7.41
CA MET A 353 12.96 -51.36 -8.45
C MET A 353 13.97 -52.42 -7.96
N VAL A 354 14.26 -52.44 -6.66
CA VAL A 354 15.14 -53.44 -6.02
C VAL A 354 14.38 -54.71 -5.61
N LYS A 355 13.05 -54.63 -5.43
CA LYS A 355 12.20 -55.76 -4.98
C LYS A 355 11.39 -56.43 -6.10
N GLY A 356 11.20 -55.76 -7.23
CA GLY A 356 10.70 -56.34 -8.49
C GLY A 356 11.82 -57.01 -9.27
#